data_AF-A0A1H3N1K5-F1
#
_entry.id   AF-A0A1H3N1K5-F1
#
_cell.length_a   1.000
_cell.length_b   1.000
_cell.length_c   1.000
_cell.angle_alpha   90.00
_cell.angle_beta   90.00
_cell.angle_gamma   90.00
#
_symmetry.space_group_name_H-M   'P 1'
#
loop_
_entity.id
_entity.type
_entity.pdbx_description
1 polymer ?
#
loop_
_entity_poly.entity_id
_entity_poly.type
_entity_poly.pdbx_seq_one_letter_code
_entity_poly.pdbx_strand_id
1 'polypeptide(L)'
;MNDPVRALVAVVVVLAAAGAAAAAVQVLAPGIASVAAVRLALGACGIGFAAVAVAYGREGYYEQMAGHLLASAGFLVVAVDGEGPIAWLGIALLGIGGGLLLQDAILRGGRGGTSV
;
A
#
# COMPACT_ATOMS: atom_id res chain seq x y z
N MET A 1 -22.87 -8.32 8.06
CA MET A 1 -21.48 -7.84 8.17
C MET A 1 -21.11 -7.20 6.85
N ASN A 2 -20.89 -5.89 6.83
CA ASN A 2 -20.69 -5.14 5.59
C ASN A 2 -19.35 -5.51 4.95
N ASP A 3 -19.34 -5.79 3.64
CA ASP A 3 -18.15 -6.09 2.84
C ASP A 3 -16.92 -5.18 3.09
N PRO A 4 -17.04 -3.85 3.33
CA PRO A 4 -15.89 -3.01 3.69
C PRO A 4 -15.22 -3.40 5.01
N VAL A 5 -15.98 -3.90 5.99
CA VAL A 5 -15.42 -4.35 7.27
C VAL A 5 -14.59 -5.62 7.08
N ARG A 6 -15.02 -6.52 6.19
CA ARG A 6 -14.23 -7.72 5.83
C ARG A 6 -12.95 -7.36 5.09
N ALA A 7 -13.01 -6.41 4.15
CA ALA A 7 -11.83 -5.93 3.43
C ALA A 7 -10.83 -5.26 4.38
N LEU A 8 -11.31 -4.38 5.28
CA LEU A 8 -10.48 -3.75 6.31
C LEU A 8 -9.82 -4.78 7.22
N VAL A 9 -10.59 -5.76 7.71
CA VAL A 9 -10.05 -6.84 8.55
C VAL A 9 -9.00 -7.65 7.79
N ALA A 10 -9.23 -7.97 6.51
CA ALA A 10 -8.24 -8.68 5.70
C ALA A 10 -6.94 -7.88 5.53
N VAL A 11 -7.04 -6.57 5.25
CA VAL A 11 -5.88 -5.67 5.14
C VAL A 11 -5.11 -5.58 6.46
N VAL A 12 -5.81 -5.42 7.58
CA VAL A 12 -5.20 -5.36 8.92
C VAL A 12 -4.50 -6.68 9.26
N VAL A 13 -5.11 -7.83 8.95
CA VAL A 13 -4.50 -9.15 9.17
C VAL A 13 -3.26 -9.34 8.29
N VAL A 14 -3.31 -8.94 7.02
CA VAL A 14 -2.16 -9.03 6.10
C VAL A 14 -1.01 -8.12 6.56
N LEU A 15 -1.30 -6.88 6.96
CA LEU A 15 -0.31 -5.94 7.50
C LEU A 15 0.30 -6.44 8.82
N ALA A 16 -0.53 -6.96 9.74
CA ALA A 16 -0.06 -7.52 11.00
C ALA A 16 0.83 -8.77 10.78
N ALA A 17 0.45 -9.65 9.85
CA ALA A 17 1.23 -10.83 9.50
C ALA A 17 2.58 -10.45 8.85
N ALA A 18 2.59 -9.44 7.97
CA ALA A 18 3.82 -8.93 7.35
C ALA A 18 4.74 -8.25 8.38
N GLY A 19 4.17 -7.45 9.30
CA GLY A 19 4.92 -6.83 10.40
C GLY A 19 5.50 -7.87 11.37
N ALA A 20 4.73 -8.91 11.71
CA ALA A 20 5.21 -10.02 12.53
C ALA A 20 6.33 -10.82 11.86
N ALA A 21 6.22 -11.08 10.55
CA ALA A 21 7.27 -11.74 9.78
C ALA A 21 8.56 -10.90 9.72
N ALA A 22 8.45 -9.58 9.51
CA ALA A 22 9.59 -8.67 9.52
C ALA A 22 10.27 -8.59 10.91
N ALA A 23 9.47 -8.54 11.99
CA ALA A 23 9.98 -8.55 13.35
C ALA A 23 10.66 -9.88 13.72
N ALA A 24 10.09 -11.02 13.32
CA ALA A 24 10.68 -12.34 13.54
C ALA A 24 12.03 -12.49 12.83
N VAL A 25 12.15 -11.98 11.60
CA VAL A 25 13.41 -11.99 10.85
C VAL A 25 14.48 -11.10 11.51
N GLN A 26 14.11 -9.95 12.06
CA GLN A 26 15.04 -9.09 12.81
C GLN A 26 15.59 -9.77 14.07
N VAL A 27 14.76 -10.53 14.78
CA VAL A 27 15.16 -11.23 16.01
C VAL A 27 16.04 -12.45 15.71
N LEU A 28 15.77 -13.17 14.62
CA LEU A 28 16.44 -14.44 14.30
C LEU A 28 17.72 -14.29 13.47
N ALA A 29 17.93 -13.17 12.76
CA ALA A 29 19.09 -12.96 11.91
C ALA A 29 19.56 -11.50 11.89
N PRO A 30 20.17 -10.99 12.97
CA PRO A 30 20.69 -9.63 13.05
C PRO A 30 21.91 -9.50 12.12
N GLY A 31 21.69 -9.01 10.90
CA GLY A 31 22.71 -8.83 9.87
C GLY A 31 22.27 -9.27 8.47
N ILE A 32 21.30 -10.19 8.37
CA ILE A 32 20.62 -10.63 7.14
C ILE A 32 19.13 -10.24 7.22
N ALA A 33 18.82 -9.02 7.64
CA ALA A 33 17.51 -8.41 7.35
C ALA A 33 17.40 -7.99 5.87
N SER A 34 18.13 -8.68 4.97
CA SER A 34 19.11 -8.05 4.06
C SER A 34 18.50 -7.31 2.87
N VAL A 35 17.54 -7.90 2.19
CA VAL A 35 16.83 -7.33 1.04
C VAL A 35 15.51 -8.08 0.88
N ALA A 36 15.54 -9.40 1.09
CA ALA A 36 14.37 -10.26 1.01
C ALA A 36 13.24 -9.88 1.99
N ALA A 37 13.58 -9.50 3.23
CA ALA A 37 12.59 -9.06 4.21
C ALA A 37 11.92 -7.74 3.81
N VAL A 38 12.70 -6.78 3.28
CA VAL A 38 12.18 -5.52 2.75
C VAL A 38 11.29 -5.77 1.54
N ARG A 39 11.73 -6.63 0.61
CA ARG A 39 10.93 -7.02 -0.56
C ARG A 39 9.62 -7.71 -0.17
N LEU A 40 9.63 -8.59 0.82
CA LEU A 40 8.42 -9.21 1.35
C LEU A 40 7.47 -8.18 1.97
N ALA A 41 8.00 -7.24 2.76
CA ALA A 41 7.19 -6.17 3.35
C ALA A 41 6.57 -5.27 2.26
N LEU A 42 7.35 -4.87 1.25
CA LEU A 42 6.85 -4.11 0.10
C LEU A 42 5.79 -4.91 -0.68
N GLY A 43 6.01 -6.21 -0.90
CA GLY A 43 5.04 -7.09 -1.55
C GLY A 43 3.72 -7.17 -0.80
N ALA A 44 3.78 -7.32 0.54
CA ALA A 44 2.60 -7.31 1.39
C ALA A 44 1.86 -5.97 1.36
N CYS A 45 2.59 -4.85 1.38
CA CYS A 45 2.01 -3.52 1.19
C CYS A 45 1.30 -3.41 -0.17
N GLY A 46 1.93 -3.88 -1.25
CA GLY A 46 1.34 -3.90 -2.58
C GLY A 46 0.01 -4.65 -2.61
N ILE A 47 -0.02 -5.86 -2.06
CA ILE A 47 -1.25 -6.68 -1.95
C ILE A 47 -2.32 -5.95 -1.11
N GLY A 48 -1.93 -5.34 0.00
CA GLY A 48 -2.83 -4.56 0.85
C GLY A 48 -3.48 -3.40 0.09
N PHE A 49 -2.68 -2.63 -0.66
CA PHE A 49 -3.17 -1.53 -1.50
C PHE A 49 -4.09 -2.03 -2.62
N ALA A 50 -3.80 -3.17 -3.25
CA ALA A 50 -4.69 -3.78 -4.24
C ALA A 50 -6.04 -4.17 -3.63
N ALA A 51 -6.05 -4.76 -2.42
CA ALA A 51 -7.28 -5.10 -1.73
C ALA A 51 -8.13 -3.86 -1.40
N VAL A 52 -7.49 -2.78 -0.96
CA VAL A 52 -8.15 -1.49 -0.71
C VAL A 52 -8.70 -0.89 -2.01
N ALA A 53 -7.94 -0.95 -3.11
CA ALA A 53 -8.40 -0.50 -4.41
C ALA A 53 -9.67 -1.24 -4.85
N VAL A 54 -9.73 -2.56 -4.69
CA VAL A 54 -10.92 -3.36 -5.00
C VAL A 54 -12.12 -2.91 -4.15
N ALA A 55 -11.92 -2.62 -2.86
CA ALA A 55 -12.98 -2.10 -2.01
C ALA A 55 -13.52 -0.75 -2.52
N TYR A 56 -12.64 0.20 -2.83
CA TYR A 56 -13.04 1.49 -3.40
C TYR A 56 -13.72 1.36 -4.77
N GLY A 57 -13.25 0.45 -5.63
CA GLY A 57 -13.86 0.18 -6.93
C GLY A 57 -15.29 -0.34 -6.80
N ARG A 58 -15.57 -1.19 -5.81
CA ARG A 58 -16.92 -1.69 -5.52
C ARG A 58 -17.87 -0.60 -5.03
N GLU A 59 -17.34 0.43 -4.39
CA GLU A 59 -18.11 1.58 -3.88
C GLU A 59 -18.21 2.73 -4.91
N GLY A 60 -17.63 2.57 -6.12
CA GLY A 60 -17.66 3.58 -7.19
C GLY A 60 -16.66 4.73 -7.02
N TYR A 61 -15.75 4.62 -6.06
CA TYR A 61 -14.69 5.60 -5.77
C TYR A 61 -13.46 5.38 -6.67
N TYR A 62 -13.63 5.65 -7.97
CA TYR A 62 -12.63 5.29 -8.99
C TYR A 62 -11.31 6.07 -8.89
N GLU A 63 -11.32 7.30 -8.38
CA GLU A 63 -10.10 8.10 -8.20
C GLU A 63 -9.22 7.51 -7.08
N GLN A 64 -9.83 7.13 -5.96
CA GLN A 64 -9.16 6.48 -4.83
C GLN A 64 -8.67 5.08 -5.24
N MET A 65 -9.50 4.34 -5.97
CA MET A 65 -9.11 3.06 -6.57
C MET A 65 -7.87 3.22 -7.43
N ALA A 66 -7.82 4.21 -8.34
CA ALA A 66 -6.68 4.45 -9.21
C ALA A 66 -5.41 4.78 -8.43
N GLY A 67 -5.50 5.65 -7.42
CA GLY A 67 -4.39 5.98 -6.53
C GLY A 67 -3.83 4.75 -5.80
N HIS A 68 -4.71 3.91 -5.26
CA HIS A 68 -4.32 2.68 -4.58
C HIS A 68 -3.75 1.62 -5.54
N LEU A 69 -4.28 1.47 -6.76
CA LEU A 69 -3.73 0.56 -7.77
C LEU A 69 -2.33 0.99 -8.23
N LEU A 70 -2.11 2.29 -8.43
CA LEU A 70 -0.80 2.83 -8.80
C LEU A 70 0.23 2.61 -7.68
N ALA A 71 -0.15 2.89 -6.43
CA ALA A 71 0.71 2.62 -5.28
C ALA A 71 0.99 1.11 -5.12
N SER A 72 -0.02 0.26 -5.30
CA SER A 72 0.13 -1.21 -5.32
C SER A 72 1.14 -1.65 -6.38
N ALA A 73 0.97 -1.19 -7.62
CA ALA A 73 1.87 -1.52 -8.72
C ALA A 73 3.31 -1.08 -8.39
N GLY A 74 3.49 0.12 -7.84
CA GLY A 74 4.80 0.61 -7.41
C GLY A 74 5.45 -0.28 -6.34
N PHE A 75 4.73 -0.64 -5.29
CA PHE A 75 5.20 -1.54 -4.25
C PHE A 75 5.61 -2.92 -4.79
N LEU A 76 4.80 -3.51 -5.68
CA LEU A 76 5.07 -4.82 -6.28
C LEU A 76 6.28 -4.79 -7.21
N VAL A 77 6.45 -3.72 -8.00
CA VAL A 77 7.61 -3.55 -8.87
C VAL A 77 8.90 -3.48 -8.05
N VAL A 78 8.94 -2.65 -7.00
CA VAL A 78 10.13 -2.54 -6.12
C VAL A 78 10.37 -3.84 -5.33
N ALA A 79 9.31 -4.58 -4.98
CA ALA A 79 9.42 -5.87 -4.31
C ALA A 79 10.05 -6.96 -5.20
N VAL A 80 9.74 -6.97 -6.49
CA VAL A 80 10.30 -7.93 -7.45
C VAL A 80 11.72 -7.54 -7.84
N ASP A 81 11.92 -6.28 -8.20
CA ASP A 81 13.19 -5.74 -8.66
C ASP A 81 13.50 -4.40 -7.97
N GLY A 82 14.38 -4.47 -6.96
CA GLY A 82 14.77 -3.33 -6.15
C GLY A 82 15.94 -2.52 -6.71
N GLU A 83 16.45 -2.86 -7.90
CA GLU A 83 17.62 -2.23 -8.50
C GLU A 83 17.36 -1.78 -9.94
N GLY A 84 18.17 -0.85 -10.45
CA GLY A 84 18.13 -0.42 -11.85
C GLY A 84 16.90 0.41 -12.28
N PRO A 85 16.67 0.54 -13.60
CA PRO A 85 15.61 1.40 -14.15
C PRO A 85 14.19 0.98 -13.75
N ILE A 86 13.97 -0.31 -13.50
CA ILE A 86 12.66 -0.86 -13.11
C ILE A 86 12.29 -0.42 -11.69
N ALA A 87 13.26 -0.36 -10.76
CA ALA A 87 13.03 0.18 -9.42
C ALA A 87 12.56 1.65 -9.46
N TRP A 88 13.12 2.46 -10.36
CA TRP A 88 12.69 3.85 -10.55
C TRP A 88 11.26 3.96 -11.09
N LEU A 89 10.85 3.06 -11.98
CA LEU A 89 9.45 2.97 -12.40
C LEU A 89 8.54 2.66 -11.19
N GLY A 90 8.92 1.71 -10.34
CA GLY A 90 8.19 1.38 -9.13
C GLY A 90 8.05 2.58 -8.18
N ILE A 91 9.14 3.31 -7.96
CA ILE A 91 9.16 4.56 -7.16
C ILE A 91 8.26 5.63 -7.78
N ALA A 92 8.31 5.81 -9.11
CA ALA A 92 7.46 6.78 -9.80
C ALA A 92 5.96 6.44 -9.66
N LEU A 93 5.59 5.17 -9.82
CA LEU A 93 4.21 4.70 -9.63
C LEU A 93 3.73 4.92 -8.19
N LEU A 94 4.59 4.65 -7.20
CA LEU A 94 4.35 4.95 -5.79
C LEU A 94 4.13 6.44 -5.55
N GLY A 95 4.97 7.29 -6.13
CA GLY A 95 4.86 8.75 -6.03
C GLY A 95 3.57 9.29 -6.64
N ILE A 96 3.20 8.81 -7.84
CA ILE A 96 1.97 9.22 -8.52
C ILE A 96 0.76 8.73 -7.72
N GLY A 97 0.71 7.45 -7.36
CA GLY A 97 -0.39 6.88 -6.59
C GLY A 97 -0.57 7.55 -5.23
N GLY A 98 0.53 7.76 -4.50
CA GLY A 98 0.53 8.50 -3.25
C GLY A 98 0.12 9.97 -3.41
N GLY A 99 0.54 10.64 -4.49
CA GLY A 99 0.16 12.00 -4.81
C GLY A 99 -1.33 12.16 -5.05
N LEU A 100 -1.95 11.23 -5.80
CA LEU A 100 -3.40 11.21 -6.01
C LEU A 100 -4.18 11.04 -4.69
N LEU A 101 -3.72 10.12 -3.84
CA LEU A 101 -4.34 9.87 -2.52
C LEU A 101 -4.18 11.09 -1.59
N LEU A 102 -3.02 11.73 -1.60
CA LEU A 102 -2.77 12.95 -0.81
C LEU A 102 -3.62 14.12 -1.30
N GLN A 103 -3.70 14.32 -2.62
CA GLN A 103 -4.54 15.34 -3.22
C GLN A 103 -6.01 15.15 -2.84
N ASP A 104 -6.52 13.92 -2.95
CA ASP A 104 -7.89 13.58 -2.54
C ASP A 104 -8.12 13.88 -1.06
N ALA A 105 -7.19 13.48 -0.18
CA ALA A 105 -7.28 13.76 1.25
C ALA A 105 -7.32 15.27 1.55
N ILE A 106 -6.51 16.08 0.85
CA ILE A 106 -6.50 17.54 0.99
C ILE A 106 -7.82 18.14 0.50
N LEU A 107 -8.32 17.71 -0.66
CA LEU A 107 -9.56 18.22 -1.24
C LEU A 107 -10.81 17.84 -0.42
N ARG A 108 -10.78 16.68 0.26
CA ARG A 108 -11.82 16.25 1.20
C ARG A 108 -11.70 17.00 2.54
N GLY A 109 -10.50 17.15 3.07
CA GLY A 109 -10.24 17.87 4.33
C GLY A 109 -10.54 19.36 4.24
N GLY A 110 -10.25 20.01 3.11
CA GLY A 110 -10.54 21.43 2.87
C GLY A 110 -12.03 21.76 2.78
N ARG A 111 -12.90 20.79 2.51
CA ARG A 111 -14.37 20.96 2.48
C ARG A 111 -15.04 20.79 3.85
N GLY A 112 -14.33 20.25 4.84
CA GLY A 112 -14.85 20.04 6.20
C GLY A 112 -14.55 21.17 7.20
N GLY A 113 -13.78 22.20 6.79
CA GLY A 113 -13.29 23.27 7.67
C GLY A 113 -14.16 24.53 7.78
N THR A 114 -15.30 24.59 7.08
CA THR A 114 -16.20 25.77 7.09
C THR A 114 -17.68 25.43 7.26
N SER A 115 -17.97 24.29 7.89
CA SER A 115 -19.33 23.97 8.35
C SER A 115 -19.36 23.61 9.83
N VAL A 116 -18.86 24.52 10.67
CA VAL A 116 -19.36 24.78 12.03
C VAL A 116 -19.35 26.29 12.24
#